data_AF-A0A538CK50-F1
#
_entry.id   AF-A0A538CK50-F1
#
_cell.length_a   1.000
_cell.length_b   1.000
_cell.length_c   1.000
_cell.angle_alpha   90.00
_cell.angle_beta   90.00
_cell.angle_gamma   90.00
#
_symmetry.space_group_name_H-M   'P 1'
#
loop_
_entity.id
_entity.type
_entity.pdbx_description
1 polymer ?
#
loop_
_entity_poly.entity_id
_entity_poly.type
_entity_poly.pdbx_seq_one_letter_code
_entity_poly.pdbx_strand_id
1 'polypeptide(L)'
;MAASATATPGPALFRLTISGTATASWDHTTAPVASGGCETSVRSEGVRTARFRSSRATVVRVAAGRVLTVEARAVAGTVRLRGPNTLNRVCGPTGTHTPQPCDVTTRTFSDARTTLLSMKKGSISLRPLRLRLRRIECPQEPDEVVAAPLGPVPGPKRISVAALVSSRITRFTVRVIASRHTNYGPREAGMLDQRSAWTLTFQRIRP
;
A
#
# COMPACT_ATOMS: atom_id res chain seq x y z
N MET A 1 54.19 6.26 -18.79
CA MET A 1 53.16 6.51 -17.76
C MET A 1 52.08 5.45 -17.92
N ALA A 2 52.01 4.47 -17.01
CA ALA A 2 50.95 3.46 -17.05
C ALA A 2 49.69 4.06 -16.41
N ALA A 3 48.65 4.26 -17.22
CA ALA A 3 47.33 4.61 -16.72
C ALA A 3 46.78 3.38 -15.98
N SER A 4 46.82 3.41 -14.65
CA SER A 4 46.12 2.44 -13.82
C SER A 4 44.64 2.49 -14.20
N ALA A 5 44.18 1.49 -14.94
CA ALA A 5 42.78 1.26 -15.19
C ALA A 5 42.12 0.97 -13.83
N THR A 6 41.57 2.00 -13.20
CA THR A 6 40.68 1.84 -12.06
C THR A 6 39.47 1.08 -12.58
N ALA A 7 39.52 -0.26 -12.42
CA ALA A 7 38.40 -1.14 -12.70
C ALA A 7 37.18 -0.52 -12.03
N THR A 8 36.17 -0.19 -12.83
CA THR A 8 34.94 0.40 -12.30
C THR A 8 34.41 -0.58 -11.26
N PRO A 9 34.26 -0.18 -9.98
CA PRO A 9 33.88 -1.11 -8.95
C PRO A 9 32.57 -1.81 -9.36
N GLY A 10 32.59 -3.14 -9.34
CA GLY A 10 31.45 -3.96 -9.70
C GLY A 10 30.20 -3.58 -8.90
N PRO A 11 29.00 -3.89 -9.41
CA PRO A 11 27.76 -3.50 -8.75
C PRO A 11 27.70 -4.08 -7.33
N ALA A 12 27.36 -3.23 -6.37
CA ALA A 12 27.16 -3.68 -4.99
C ALA A 12 25.83 -4.44 -4.89
N LEU A 13 25.84 -5.55 -4.15
CA LEU A 13 24.66 -6.39 -3.94
C LEU A 13 24.09 -6.18 -2.54
N PHE A 14 22.76 -6.11 -2.44
CA PHE A 14 22.04 -5.97 -1.19
C PHE A 14 20.89 -6.99 -1.12
N ARG A 15 20.68 -7.59 0.05
CA ARG A 15 19.43 -8.23 0.43
C ARG A 15 18.44 -7.14 0.84
N LEU A 16 17.32 -7.04 0.13
CA LEU A 16 16.20 -6.17 0.44
C LEU A 16 15.10 -6.97 1.13
N THR A 17 14.65 -6.49 2.29
CA THR A 17 13.39 -6.93 2.89
C THR A 17 12.43 -5.76 2.99
N ILE A 18 11.15 -6.06 2.78
CA ILE A 18 10.06 -5.09 2.83
C ILE A 18 9.16 -5.46 3.99
N SER A 19 8.74 -4.47 4.77
CA SER A 19 7.64 -4.63 5.73
C SER A 19 6.82 -3.36 5.76
N GLY A 20 5.58 -3.45 6.22
CA GLY A 20 4.76 -2.27 6.33
C GLY A 20 3.39 -2.50 6.91
N THR A 21 2.71 -1.38 7.09
CA THR A 21 1.32 -1.32 7.49
C THR A 21 0.57 -0.40 6.55
N ALA A 22 -0.69 -0.70 6.30
CA ALA A 22 -1.61 0.20 5.62
C ALA A 22 -2.93 0.25 6.37
N THR A 23 -3.47 1.45 6.53
CA THR A 23 -4.75 1.69 7.19
C THR A 23 -5.64 2.49 6.26
N ALA A 24 -6.90 2.08 6.16
CA ALA A 24 -7.96 2.87 5.54
C ALA A 24 -9.10 3.00 6.56
N SER A 25 -9.63 4.20 6.72
CA SER A 25 -10.80 4.52 7.54
C SER A 25 -11.79 5.26 6.68
N TRP A 26 -13.06 4.90 6.72
CA TRP A 26 -14.09 5.57 5.95
C TRP A 26 -15.38 5.71 6.74
N ASP A 27 -16.12 6.74 6.36
CA ASP A 27 -17.57 6.86 6.52
C ASP A 27 -18.06 7.21 5.12
N HIS A 28 -18.73 6.28 4.44
CA HIS A 28 -19.07 6.38 3.02
C HIS A 28 -20.51 5.97 2.81
N THR A 29 -21.30 6.81 2.16
CA THR A 29 -22.64 6.48 1.70
C THR A 29 -22.64 6.34 0.19
N THR A 30 -23.06 5.16 -0.28
CA THR A 30 -23.17 4.87 -1.71
C THR A 30 -24.19 5.78 -2.39
N ALA A 31 -24.09 5.90 -3.71
CA ALA A 31 -25.11 6.55 -4.50
C ALA A 31 -26.49 5.91 -4.26
N PRO A 32 -27.56 6.71 -4.11
CA PRO A 32 -28.91 6.19 -4.03
C PRO A 32 -29.27 5.42 -5.30
N VAL A 33 -29.91 4.26 -5.13
CA VAL A 33 -30.47 3.45 -6.20
C VAL A 33 -31.99 3.46 -6.07
N ALA A 34 -32.69 3.90 -7.10
CA ALA A 34 -34.14 3.92 -7.14
C ALA A 34 -34.70 2.52 -7.50
N SER A 35 -35.61 2.01 -6.68
CA SER A 35 -36.32 0.75 -6.93
C SER A 35 -37.70 0.78 -6.27
N GLY A 36 -38.75 0.44 -7.02
CA GLY A 36 -40.11 0.31 -6.49
C GLY A 36 -40.67 1.57 -5.82
N GLY A 37 -40.33 2.77 -6.34
CA GLY A 37 -40.76 4.06 -5.79
C GLY A 37 -40.02 4.50 -4.52
N CYS A 38 -38.94 3.81 -4.15
CA CYS A 38 -38.07 4.18 -3.05
C CYS A 38 -36.63 4.35 -3.53
N GLU A 39 -35.85 5.15 -2.81
CA GLU A 39 -34.39 5.24 -2.97
C GLU A 39 -33.71 4.45 -1.85
N THR A 40 -32.71 3.65 -2.21
CA THR A 40 -31.89 2.91 -1.24
C THR A 40 -30.43 3.30 -1.36
N SER A 41 -29.77 3.54 -0.23
CA SER A 41 -28.32 3.73 -0.16
C SER A 41 -27.75 2.95 1.02
N VAL A 42 -26.46 2.64 0.98
CA VAL A 42 -25.76 2.01 2.09
C VAL A 42 -24.74 2.98 2.63
N ARG A 43 -24.87 3.35 3.90
CA ARG A 43 -23.79 3.99 4.65
C ARG A 43 -22.92 2.92 5.27
N SER A 44 -21.63 2.94 4.99
CA SER A 44 -20.64 2.06 5.58
C SER A 44 -19.65 2.89 6.37
N GLU A 45 -19.44 2.48 7.62
CA GLU A 45 -18.38 3.01 8.46
C GLU A 45 -17.39 1.87 8.67
N GLY A 46 -16.11 2.09 8.37
CA GLY A 46 -15.18 0.98 8.39
C GLY A 46 -13.74 1.37 8.57
N VAL A 47 -12.99 0.41 9.13
CA VAL A 47 -11.55 0.47 9.25
C VAL A 47 -10.95 -0.82 8.72
N ARG A 48 -10.01 -0.66 7.79
CA ARG A 48 -9.17 -1.74 7.27
C ARG A 48 -7.73 -1.52 7.68
N THR A 49 -7.10 -2.55 8.22
CA THR A 49 -5.68 -2.55 8.55
C THR A 49 -4.99 -3.74 7.91
N ALA A 50 -4.02 -3.46 7.03
CA ALA A 50 -3.13 -4.46 6.46
C ALA A 50 -1.77 -4.41 7.15
N ARG A 51 -1.21 -5.59 7.44
CA ARG A 51 0.20 -5.75 7.84
C ARG A 51 0.85 -6.72 6.87
N PHE A 52 2.02 -6.36 6.37
CA PHE A 52 2.69 -7.16 5.35
C PHE A 52 4.19 -7.15 5.50
N ARG A 53 4.82 -8.22 5.00
CA ARG A 53 6.26 -8.39 4.95
C ARG A 53 6.69 -9.27 3.79
N SER A 54 7.89 -9.07 3.29
CA SER A 54 8.56 -10.01 2.42
C SER A 54 8.83 -11.31 3.20
N SER A 55 8.38 -12.43 2.67
CA SER A 55 8.70 -13.76 3.21
C SER A 55 10.16 -14.14 2.98
N ARG A 56 10.78 -13.63 1.90
CA ARG A 56 12.19 -13.81 1.56
C ARG A 56 12.83 -12.48 1.14
N ALA A 57 14.13 -12.36 1.35
CA ALA A 57 14.88 -11.22 0.87
C ALA A 57 15.00 -11.24 -0.66
N THR A 58 14.91 -10.07 -1.30
CA THR A 58 15.17 -9.88 -2.72
C THR A 58 16.60 -9.37 -2.91
N VAL A 59 17.37 -9.95 -3.84
CA VAL A 59 18.71 -9.43 -4.14
C VAL A 59 18.58 -8.24 -5.08
N VAL A 60 19.23 -7.14 -4.69
CA VAL A 60 19.17 -5.86 -5.39
C VAL A 60 20.57 -5.44 -5.78
N ARG A 61 20.72 -5.02 -7.03
CA ARG A 61 21.97 -4.50 -7.57
C ARG A 61 22.00 -2.98 -7.49
N VAL A 62 23.14 -2.45 -7.07
CA VAL A 62 23.39 -1.02 -6.99
C VAL A 62 24.58 -0.69 -7.89
N ALA A 63 24.34 0.20 -8.85
CA ALA A 63 25.36 0.68 -9.78
C ALA A 63 25.35 2.21 -9.82
N ALA A 64 26.53 2.83 -9.76
CA ALA A 64 26.68 4.29 -9.80
C ALA A 64 25.80 5.07 -8.80
N GLY A 65 25.54 4.50 -7.61
CA GLY A 65 24.67 5.11 -6.59
C GLY A 65 23.18 5.08 -6.93
N ARG A 66 22.75 4.19 -7.81
CA ARG A 66 21.35 3.92 -8.19
C ARG A 66 21.00 2.49 -7.87
N VAL A 67 19.78 2.28 -7.42
CA VAL A 67 19.19 0.94 -7.29
C VAL A 67 18.68 0.52 -8.67
N LEU A 68 19.22 -0.56 -9.23
CA LEU A 68 18.70 -1.10 -10.49
C LEU A 68 17.28 -1.62 -10.29
N THR A 69 16.44 -1.47 -11.32
CA THR A 69 15.05 -1.94 -11.29
C THR A 69 15.00 -3.41 -10.92
N VAL A 70 14.21 -3.74 -9.90
CA VAL A 70 14.04 -5.10 -9.41
C VAL A 70 12.60 -5.33 -8.95
N GLU A 71 12.10 -6.53 -9.18
CA GLU A 71 10.82 -6.96 -8.64
C GLU A 71 11.03 -7.64 -7.28
N ALA A 72 10.54 -7.02 -6.21
CA ALA A 72 10.45 -7.65 -4.91
C ALA A 72 9.21 -8.54 -4.87
N ARG A 73 9.44 -9.84 -4.78
CA ARG A 73 8.41 -10.89 -4.79
C ARG A 73 8.13 -11.41 -3.39
N ALA A 74 7.07 -12.19 -3.28
CA ALA A 74 6.73 -12.96 -2.09
C ALA A 74 6.45 -12.06 -0.86
N VAL A 75 5.77 -10.94 -1.08
CA VAL A 75 5.20 -10.14 0.00
C VAL A 75 3.90 -10.81 0.43
N ALA A 76 3.83 -11.18 1.70
CA ALA A 76 2.66 -11.80 2.31
C ALA A 76 2.16 -10.91 3.45
N GLY A 77 0.88 -11.03 3.77
CA GLY A 77 0.27 -10.21 4.79
C GLY A 77 -1.13 -10.62 5.19
N THR A 78 -1.62 -9.92 6.18
CA THR A 78 -2.95 -10.09 6.76
C THR A 78 -3.66 -8.75 6.74
N VAL A 79 -4.93 -8.78 6.34
CA VAL A 79 -5.83 -7.63 6.24
C VAL A 79 -7.01 -7.87 7.16
N ARG A 80 -7.14 -7.03 8.19
CA ARG A 80 -8.28 -7.02 9.10
C ARG A 80 -9.24 -5.92 8.70
N LEU A 81 -10.52 -6.24 8.66
CA LEU A 81 -11.63 -5.36 8.30
C LEU A 81 -12.65 -5.38 9.44
N ARG A 82 -13.19 -4.22 9.79
CA ARG A 82 -14.25 -4.07 10.81
C ARG A 82 -15.06 -2.80 10.57
N GLY A 83 -16.27 -2.77 11.10
CA GLY A 83 -17.17 -1.62 11.07
C GLY A 83 -18.58 -2.02 10.63
N PRO A 84 -19.60 -1.18 10.81
CA PRO A 84 -20.98 -1.50 10.46
C PRO A 84 -21.36 -1.05 9.03
N ASN A 85 -22.51 -1.54 8.59
CA ASN A 85 -23.30 -0.90 7.54
C ASN A 85 -24.60 -0.33 8.13
N THR A 86 -25.20 0.62 7.45
CA THR A 86 -26.57 1.09 7.67
C THR A 86 -27.26 1.16 6.32
N LEU A 87 -28.33 0.37 6.17
CA LEU A 87 -29.18 0.45 4.99
C LEU A 87 -30.16 1.61 5.16
N ASN A 88 -30.03 2.61 4.29
CA ASN A 88 -30.95 3.72 4.22
C ASN A 88 -31.97 3.43 3.13
N ARG A 89 -33.25 3.61 3.44
CA ARG A 89 -34.34 3.53 2.48
C ARG A 89 -35.29 4.70 2.68
N VAL A 90 -35.46 5.50 1.63
CA VAL A 90 -36.33 6.67 1.61
C VAL A 90 -37.48 6.41 0.63
N CYS A 91 -38.72 6.49 1.11
CA CYS A 91 -39.92 6.32 0.30
C CYS A 91 -40.83 7.53 0.53
N GLY A 92 -40.88 8.47 -0.41
CA GLY A 92 -41.59 9.74 -0.23
C GLY A 92 -40.97 10.59 0.89
N PRO A 93 -41.76 11.17 1.82
CA PRO A 93 -41.23 12.03 2.88
C PRO A 93 -40.60 11.27 4.06
N THR A 94 -40.72 9.94 4.09
CA THR A 94 -40.28 9.12 5.23
C THR A 94 -39.02 8.32 4.89
N GLY A 95 -38.02 8.41 5.76
CA GLY A 95 -36.78 7.63 5.70
C GLY A 95 -36.72 6.56 6.79
N THR A 96 -36.18 5.41 6.44
CA THR A 96 -35.83 4.33 7.37
C THR A 96 -34.33 4.06 7.31
N HIS A 97 -33.71 3.90 8.47
CA HIS A 97 -32.28 3.63 8.63
C HIS A 97 -32.11 2.36 9.44
N THR A 98 -31.65 1.29 8.80
CA THR A 98 -31.53 -0.03 9.42
C THR A 98 -30.06 -0.38 9.63
N PRO A 99 -29.56 -0.36 10.87
CA PRO A 99 -28.20 -0.79 11.17
C PRO A 99 -28.01 -2.28 10.85
N GLN A 100 -26.87 -2.61 10.26
CA GLN A 100 -26.43 -3.98 9.99
C GLN A 100 -25.06 -4.19 10.64
N PRO A 101 -24.97 -4.96 11.73
CA PRO A 101 -23.69 -5.27 12.35
C PRO A 101 -22.89 -6.17 11.41
N CYS A 102 -21.59 -5.92 11.31
CA CYS A 102 -20.69 -6.75 10.54
C CYS A 102 -19.65 -7.42 11.43
N ASP A 103 -19.39 -8.69 11.15
CA ASP A 103 -18.32 -9.42 11.80
C ASP A 103 -16.94 -8.90 11.38
N VAL A 104 -15.99 -9.02 12.29
CA VAL A 104 -14.59 -8.72 12.00
C VAL A 104 -14.06 -9.76 11.02
N THR A 105 -13.77 -9.31 9.80
CA THR A 105 -13.24 -10.19 8.75
C THR A 105 -11.71 -10.10 8.72
N THR A 106 -11.05 -11.25 8.63
CA THR A 106 -9.60 -11.34 8.41
C THR A 106 -9.31 -12.06 7.10
N ARG A 107 -8.50 -11.43 6.23
CA ARG A 107 -8.06 -11.97 4.94
C ARG A 107 -6.55 -12.08 4.94
N THR A 108 -6.02 -13.15 4.36
CA THR A 108 -4.57 -13.30 4.14
C THR A 108 -4.28 -13.24 2.65
N PHE A 109 -3.06 -12.83 2.32
CA PHE A 109 -2.55 -12.93 0.96
C PHE A 109 -1.08 -13.35 0.99
N SER A 110 -0.67 -14.06 -0.06
CA SER A 110 0.71 -14.40 -0.34
C SER A 110 1.10 -13.89 -1.73
N ASP A 111 2.39 -13.90 -2.01
CA ASP A 111 2.93 -13.66 -3.36
C ASP A 111 2.62 -12.32 -4.02
N ALA A 112 2.26 -11.31 -3.23
CA ALA A 112 2.15 -9.95 -3.73
C ALA A 112 3.54 -9.45 -4.17
N ARG A 113 3.54 -8.64 -5.23
CA ARG A 113 4.77 -8.17 -5.90
C ARG A 113 4.77 -6.67 -6.04
N THR A 114 5.94 -6.07 -5.88
CA THR A 114 6.19 -4.66 -6.15
C THR A 114 7.49 -4.49 -6.92
N THR A 115 7.58 -3.43 -7.72
CA THR A 115 8.82 -3.05 -8.39
C THR A 115 9.48 -1.93 -7.61
N LEU A 116 10.73 -2.14 -7.21
CA LEU A 116 11.61 -1.10 -6.72
C LEU A 116 12.47 -0.60 -7.89
N LEU A 117 12.55 0.72 -8.04
CA LEU A 117 13.36 1.35 -9.09
C LEU A 117 13.96 2.67 -8.62
N SER A 118 15.02 3.10 -9.27
CA SER A 118 15.72 4.36 -8.99
C SER A 118 15.68 5.24 -10.24
N MET A 119 14.83 6.27 -10.22
CA MET A 119 14.74 7.22 -11.35
C MET A 119 15.95 8.15 -11.41
N LYS A 120 16.57 8.44 -10.25
CA LYS A 120 17.72 9.34 -10.12
C LYS A 120 18.69 8.77 -9.08
N LYS A 121 19.96 9.17 -9.13
CA LYS A 121 20.96 8.81 -8.12
C LYS A 121 20.47 9.21 -6.73
N GLY A 122 20.56 8.28 -5.76
CA GLY A 122 20.11 8.54 -4.41
C GLY A 122 18.58 8.67 -4.25
N SER A 123 17.78 8.13 -5.17
CA SER A 123 16.33 8.03 -5.00
C SER A 123 15.82 6.62 -5.22
N ILE A 124 14.75 6.26 -4.55
CA ILE A 124 14.00 5.04 -4.79
C ILE A 124 12.53 5.35 -4.97
N SER A 125 11.85 4.53 -5.75
CA SER A 125 10.42 4.59 -5.97
C SER A 125 9.87 3.17 -5.93
N LEU A 126 8.68 3.04 -5.36
CA LEU A 126 7.94 1.78 -5.32
C LEU A 126 6.78 1.89 -6.31
N ARG A 127 6.54 0.82 -7.06
CA ARG A 127 5.30 0.65 -7.81
C ARG A 127 4.20 0.09 -6.87
N PRO A 128 2.91 0.33 -7.19
CA PRO A 128 1.82 -0.29 -6.46
C PRO A 128 2.01 -1.81 -6.32
N LEU A 129 1.69 -2.34 -5.15
CA LEU A 129 1.60 -3.79 -4.93
C LEU A 129 0.45 -4.33 -5.79
N ARG A 130 0.76 -5.27 -6.69
CA ARG A 130 -0.28 -5.97 -7.45
C ARG A 130 -0.89 -7.03 -6.56
N LEU A 131 -2.09 -6.78 -6.04
CA LEU A 131 -2.85 -7.68 -5.20
C LEU A 131 -4.34 -7.45 -5.46
N ARG A 132 -5.12 -8.52 -5.55
CA ARG A 132 -6.57 -8.48 -5.53
C ARG A 132 -7.03 -9.26 -4.29
N LEU A 133 -7.81 -8.61 -3.44
CA LEU A 133 -8.49 -9.27 -2.33
C LEU A 133 -9.93 -9.56 -2.73
N ARG A 134 -10.51 -10.61 -2.15
CA ARG A 134 -11.96 -10.85 -2.25
C ARG A 134 -12.70 -9.65 -1.66
N ARG A 135 -13.70 -9.14 -2.39
CA ARG A 135 -14.59 -8.08 -1.93
C ARG A 135 -15.43 -8.58 -0.76
N ILE A 136 -15.60 -7.74 0.25
CA ILE A 136 -16.48 -7.98 1.40
C ILE A 136 -17.58 -6.92 1.37
N GLU A 137 -18.80 -7.33 1.64
CA GLU A 137 -19.98 -6.46 1.59
C GLU A 137 -20.36 -5.90 2.98
N CYS A 138 -19.82 -6.47 4.06
CA CYS A 138 -20.08 -6.03 5.43
C CYS A 138 -18.77 -5.96 6.25
N PRO A 139 -18.29 -4.76 6.65
CA PRO A 139 -18.73 -3.48 6.11
C PRO A 139 -18.39 -3.37 4.62
N GLN A 140 -19.19 -2.62 3.88
CA GLN A 140 -18.98 -2.40 2.47
C GLN A 140 -17.73 -1.53 2.26
N GLU A 141 -16.70 -2.10 1.62
CA GLU A 141 -15.49 -1.35 1.26
C GLU A 141 -15.76 -0.41 0.07
N PRO A 142 -15.37 0.88 0.15
CA PRO A 142 -15.35 1.78 -1.01
C PRO A 142 -14.45 1.25 -2.13
N ASP A 143 -14.74 1.61 -3.37
CA ASP A 143 -14.02 1.06 -4.53
C ASP A 143 -12.53 1.44 -4.52
N GLU A 144 -12.15 2.61 -4.00
CA GLU A 144 -10.74 3.01 -3.85
C GLU A 144 -10.00 2.13 -2.84
N VAL A 145 -10.71 1.69 -1.80
CA VAL A 145 -10.19 0.78 -0.78
C VAL A 145 -9.98 -0.60 -1.43
N VAL A 146 -10.92 -1.09 -2.24
CA VAL A 146 -10.78 -2.35 -2.98
C VAL A 146 -9.64 -2.30 -4.01
N ALA A 147 -9.52 -1.19 -4.77
CA ALA A 147 -8.52 -1.00 -5.81
C ALA A 147 -7.08 -0.86 -5.29
N ALA A 148 -6.91 -0.34 -4.07
CA ALA A 148 -5.61 -0.20 -3.41
C ALA A 148 -5.57 -0.91 -2.04
N PRO A 149 -5.49 -2.25 -1.99
CA PRO A 149 -5.56 -3.04 -0.75
C PRO A 149 -4.55 -2.64 0.33
N LEU A 150 -3.38 -2.13 -0.08
CA LEU A 150 -2.26 -1.78 0.79
C LEU A 150 -2.03 -0.26 0.87
N GLY A 151 -3.10 0.51 0.59
CA GLY A 151 -3.13 1.95 0.72
C GLY A 151 -2.38 2.69 -0.40
N PRO A 152 -2.21 4.02 -0.26
CA PRO A 152 -1.55 4.84 -1.26
C PRO A 152 -0.11 4.42 -1.46
N VAL A 153 0.36 4.47 -2.70
CA VAL A 153 1.75 4.17 -3.04
C VAL A 153 2.63 5.36 -2.66
N PRO A 154 3.68 5.16 -1.86
CA PRO A 154 4.58 6.26 -1.54
C PRO A 154 5.32 6.79 -2.76
N GLY A 155 5.42 8.12 -2.83
CA GLY A 155 6.21 8.80 -3.85
C GLY A 155 7.72 8.51 -3.71
N PRO A 156 8.54 9.05 -4.64
CA PRO A 156 9.98 8.85 -4.60
C PRO A 156 10.59 9.30 -3.28
N LYS A 157 11.45 8.47 -2.68
CA LYS A 157 12.17 8.78 -1.44
C LYS A 157 13.65 8.94 -1.69
N ARG A 158 14.24 10.00 -1.10
CA ARG A 158 15.69 10.19 -1.07
C ARG A 158 16.34 9.13 -0.19
N ILE A 159 17.45 8.59 -0.65
CA ILE A 159 18.30 7.64 0.05
C ILE A 159 19.75 8.10 -0.01
N SER A 160 20.51 7.78 1.03
CA SER A 160 21.92 8.15 1.08
C SER A 160 22.69 7.41 -0.01
N VAL A 161 23.26 8.16 -0.95
CA VAL A 161 24.20 7.61 -1.94
C VAL A 161 25.40 6.99 -1.22
N ALA A 162 25.89 7.62 -0.16
CA ALA A 162 26.99 7.09 0.64
C ALA A 162 26.64 5.70 1.22
N ALA A 163 25.40 5.48 1.67
CA ALA A 163 24.94 4.16 2.13
C ALA A 163 24.89 3.11 1.01
N LEU A 164 24.62 3.54 -0.22
CA LEU A 164 24.59 2.66 -1.39
C LEU A 164 25.99 2.27 -1.88
N VAL A 165 26.97 3.19 -1.80
CA VAL A 165 28.30 2.98 -2.39
C VAL A 165 29.36 2.56 -1.36
N SER A 166 29.26 3.02 -0.11
CA SER A 166 30.24 2.72 0.94
C SER A 166 30.22 1.25 1.31
N SER A 167 31.38 0.60 1.25
CA SER A 167 31.58 -0.77 1.74
C SER A 167 31.45 -0.88 3.26
N ARG A 168 31.67 0.22 3.99
CA ARG A 168 31.56 0.26 5.46
C ARG A 168 30.10 0.15 5.94
N ILE A 169 29.14 0.57 5.12
CA ILE A 169 27.72 0.50 5.46
C ILE A 169 27.18 -0.87 5.04
N THR A 170 26.96 -1.72 6.04
CA THR A 170 26.49 -3.10 5.86
C THR A 170 24.97 -3.21 5.92
N ARG A 171 24.28 -2.26 6.55
CA ARG A 171 22.83 -2.24 6.67
C ARG A 171 22.32 -0.81 6.76
N PHE A 172 21.21 -0.52 6.08
CA PHE A 172 20.45 0.71 6.28
C PHE A 172 18.96 0.48 6.02
N THR A 173 18.14 1.38 6.55
CA THR A 173 16.68 1.29 6.42
C THR A 173 16.12 2.57 5.83
N VAL A 174 15.13 2.44 4.96
CA VAL A 174 14.40 3.55 4.35
C VAL A 174 12.94 3.41 4.74
N ARG A 175 12.43 4.40 5.46
CA ARG A 175 11.00 4.49 5.79
C ARG A 175 10.31 5.42 4.81
N VAL A 176 9.20 4.95 4.24
CA VAL A 176 8.37 5.72 3.32
C VAL A 176 6.94 5.71 3.82
N ILE A 177 6.31 6.87 3.86
CA ILE A 177 4.94 7.05 4.33
C ILE A 177 4.17 7.78 3.24
N ALA A 178 2.94 7.36 3.01
CA ALA A 178 2.00 8.03 2.13
C ALA A 178 0.66 8.16 2.84
N SER A 179 -0.01 9.29 2.65
CA SER A 179 -1.37 9.49 3.11
C SER A 179 -2.21 10.05 1.96
N ARG A 180 -3.50 9.73 1.97
CA ARG A 180 -4.49 10.28 1.05
C ARG A 180 -5.78 10.50 1.84
N HIS A 181 -6.35 11.68 1.66
CA HIS A 181 -7.70 12.00 2.12
C HIS A 181 -8.58 12.18 0.89
N THR A 182 -9.80 11.69 0.93
CA THR A 182 -10.76 11.77 -0.17
C THR A 182 -12.11 12.12 0.42
N ASN A 183 -12.70 13.21 -0.07
CA ASN A 183 -14.08 13.58 0.25
C ASN A 183 -14.97 13.16 -0.91
N TYR A 184 -16.04 12.45 -0.60
CA TYR A 184 -17.04 12.07 -1.59
C TYR A 184 -17.98 13.25 -1.84
N GLY A 185 -18.33 13.44 -3.11
CA GLY A 185 -19.18 14.54 -3.58
C GLY A 185 -20.48 14.02 -4.21
N PRO A 186 -21.37 14.92 -4.66
CA PRO A 186 -22.77 15.03 -4.25
C PRO A 186 -23.63 13.77 -4.43
N ARG A 187 -23.25 12.82 -5.28
CA ARG A 187 -23.96 11.56 -5.48
C ARG A 187 -23.62 10.53 -4.41
N GLU A 188 -22.39 10.54 -3.92
CA GLU A 188 -21.93 9.77 -2.78
C GLU A 188 -21.59 10.75 -1.65
N ALA A 189 -21.63 10.29 -0.39
CA ALA A 189 -21.35 11.15 0.75
C ALA A 189 -20.29 10.55 1.66
N GLY A 190 -19.54 11.43 2.33
CA GLY A 190 -18.62 11.06 3.40
C GLY A 190 -17.15 11.23 3.04
N MET A 191 -16.28 10.47 3.70
CA MET A 191 -14.83 10.62 3.60
C MET A 191 -14.09 9.28 3.67
N LEU A 192 -12.90 9.26 3.08
CA LEU A 192 -11.95 8.15 3.13
C LEU A 192 -10.56 8.69 3.47
N ASP A 193 -10.01 8.20 4.58
CA ASP A 193 -8.64 8.41 5.00
C ASP A 193 -7.81 7.16 4.77
N GLN A 194 -6.70 7.30 4.06
CA GLN A 194 -5.77 6.22 3.83
C GLN A 194 -4.36 6.62 4.25
N ARG A 195 -3.64 5.68 4.86
CA ARG A 195 -2.23 5.82 5.20
C ARG A 195 -1.50 4.53 4.96
N SER A 196 -0.31 4.59 4.36
CA SER A 196 0.60 3.47 4.24
C SER A 196 1.97 3.84 4.80
N ALA A 197 2.61 2.89 5.48
CA ALA A 197 3.95 3.05 6.03
C ALA A 197 4.77 1.81 5.66
N TRP A 198 5.84 2.04 4.92
CA TRP A 198 6.70 1.02 4.36
C TRP A 198 8.10 1.18 4.92
N THR A 199 8.72 0.06 5.25
CA THR A 199 10.08 -0.04 5.74
C THR A 199 10.85 -0.96 4.81
N LEU A 200 11.85 -0.39 4.14
CA LEU A 200 12.75 -1.09 3.24
C LEU A 200 14.10 -1.24 3.94
N THR A 201 14.52 -2.45 4.22
CA THR A 201 15.82 -2.73 4.83
C THR A 201 16.75 -3.29 3.79
N PHE A 202 17.88 -2.63 3.59
CA PHE A 202 18.95 -3.05 2.71
C PHE A 202 20.09 -3.58 3.56
N GLN A 203 20.52 -4.81 3.29
CA GLN A 203 21.68 -5.44 3.92
C GLN A 203 22.69 -5.83 2.84
N ARG A 204 23.89 -5.27 2.89
CA ARG A 204 24.96 -5.54 1.93
C ARG A 204 25.33 -7.02 1.97
N ILE A 205 25.42 -7.64 0.80
CA ILE A 205 25.98 -8.98 0.64
C ILE A 205 27.49 -8.80 0.54
N ARG A 206 28.23 -9.40 1.48
CA ARG A 206 29.69 -9.45 1.39
C ARG A 206 30.07 -10.54 0.38
N PRO A 207 31.05 -10.29 -0.50
CA PRO A 207 31.67 -11.34 -1.28
C PRO A 207 32.33 -12.37 -0.36
#